data_AF-A0A4V2W1C7-F1
#
_entry.id   AF-A0A4V2W1C7-F1
#
_cell.length_a   1.000
_cell.length_b   1.000
_cell.length_c   1.000
_cell.angle_alpha   90.00
_cell.angle_beta   90.00
_cell.angle_gamma   90.00
#
_symmetry.space_group_name_H-M   'P 1'
#
loop_
_entity.id
_entity.type
_entity.pdbx_description
1 polymer ?
#
loop_
_entity_poly.entity_id
_entity_poly.type
_entity_poly.pdbx_seq_one_letter_code
_entity_poly.pdbx_strand_id
1 'polypeptide(L)'
;MSETLSRLAEMLEQRKSADPQSSYVAKLYSKGLDSILKKIGEEATETVLAAKDGDRQHIIYETADLWFHCLVMLANQGIHPDEVLAELARREGLSGLEEKAARS
;
A
#
# COMPACT_ATOMS: atom_id res chain seq x y z
N MET A 1 1.45 0.14 16.90
CA MET A 1 0.79 -0.03 15.59
C MET A 1 0.39 1.34 15.07
N SER A 2 0.57 1.64 13.78
CA SER A 2 0.14 2.93 13.24
C SER A 2 -1.39 3.00 13.22
N GLU A 3 -1.97 3.78 14.14
CA GLU A 3 -3.44 3.96 14.27
C GLU A 3 -4.09 4.36 12.94
N THR A 4 -3.37 5.11 12.10
CA THR A 4 -3.86 5.50 10.78
C THR A 4 -3.96 4.31 9.82
N LEU A 5 -2.98 3.41 9.79
CA LEU A 5 -3.01 2.24 8.90
C LEU A 5 -4.11 1.27 9.32
N SER A 6 -4.30 1.04 10.63
CA SER A 6 -5.38 0.18 11.15
C SER A 6 -6.76 0.75 10.81
N ARG A 7 -7.00 2.05 11.04
CA ARG A 7 -8.29 2.68 10.67
C ARG A 7 -8.56 2.64 9.16
N LEU A 8 -7.51 2.80 8.34
CA LEU A 8 -7.64 2.65 6.89
C LEU A 8 -7.98 1.21 6.51
N ALA A 9 -7.33 0.22 7.11
CA ALA A 9 -7.61 -1.20 6.86
C ALA A 9 -9.07 -1.56 7.18
N GLU A 10 -9.57 -1.14 8.34
CA GLU A 10 -10.97 -1.36 8.75
C GLU A 10 -11.96 -0.72 7.76
N MET A 11 -11.68 0.50 7.32
CA MET A 11 -12.50 1.20 6.33
C MET A 11 -12.49 0.46 4.98
N LEU A 12 -11.32 0.00 4.53
CA LEU A 12 -11.18 -0.75 3.28
C LEU A 12 -11.93 -2.08 3.33
N GLU A 13 -11.88 -2.80 4.45
CA GLU A 13 -12.60 -4.05 4.66
C GLU A 13 -14.12 -3.85 4.52
N GLN A 14 -14.66 -2.81 5.17
CA GLN A 14 -16.09 -2.45 5.08
C GLN A 14 -16.52 -2.13 3.65
N ARG A 15 -15.61 -1.63 2.81
CA ARG A 15 -15.90 -1.22 1.43
C ARG A 15 -15.84 -2.36 0.42
N LYS A 16 -15.36 -3.55 0.77
CA LYS A 16 -15.31 -4.72 -0.14
C LYS A 16 -16.69 -5.15 -0.65
N SER A 17 -17.70 -5.06 0.20
CA SER A 17 -19.08 -5.44 -0.12
C SER A 17 -20.00 -4.24 -0.36
N ALA A 18 -19.45 -3.03 -0.38
CA ALA A 18 -20.23 -1.83 -0.64
C ALA A 18 -20.59 -1.71 -2.14
N ASP A 19 -21.66 -0.99 -2.43
CA ASP A 19 -22.05 -0.68 -3.81
C ASP A 19 -20.87 0.00 -4.55
N PRO A 20 -20.43 -0.50 -5.71
CA PRO A 20 -19.37 0.12 -6.51
C PRO A 20 -19.64 1.59 -6.90
N GLN A 21 -20.88 2.05 -6.91
CA GLN A 21 -21.22 3.45 -7.14
C GLN A 21 -21.10 4.33 -5.89
N SER A 22 -21.00 3.72 -4.70
CA SER A 22 -20.97 4.44 -3.43
C SER A 22 -19.60 4.98 -3.02
N SER A 23 -18.51 4.46 -3.60
CA SER A 23 -17.15 4.92 -3.30
C SER A 23 -16.12 4.48 -4.34
N TYR A 24 -15.01 5.22 -4.42
CA TYR A 24 -13.86 4.88 -5.25
C TYR A 24 -13.27 3.49 -4.91
N VAL A 25 -13.14 3.17 -3.63
CA VAL A 25 -12.61 1.87 -3.17
C VAL A 25 -13.52 0.71 -3.60
N ALA A 26 -14.83 0.84 -3.42
CA ALA A 26 -15.78 -0.18 -3.87
C ALA A 26 -15.71 -0.39 -5.39
N LYS A 27 -15.53 0.70 -6.16
CA LYS A 27 -15.31 0.64 -7.61
C LYS A 27 -14.01 -0.05 -8.00
N LEU A 28 -12.94 0.10 -7.22
CA LEU A 28 -11.69 -0.62 -7.45
C LEU A 28 -11.88 -2.12 -7.20
N TYR A 29 -12.48 -2.49 -6.07
CA TYR A 29 -12.78 -3.89 -5.77
C TYR A 29 -13.66 -4.54 -6.84
N SER A 30 -14.68 -3.82 -7.33
CA SER A 30 -15.56 -4.35 -8.39
C SER A 30 -14.84 -4.56 -9.72
N LYS A 31 -13.74 -3.85 -9.97
CA LYS A 31 -12.90 -4.04 -11.18
C LYS A 31 -11.87 -5.16 -11.01
N GLY A 32 -11.69 -5.69 -9.81
CA GLY A 32 -10.79 -6.80 -9.52
C GLY A 32 -9.31 -6.41 -9.41
N LEU A 33 -8.49 -7.44 -9.14
CA LEU A 33 -7.08 -7.31 -8.79
C LEU A 33 -6.26 -6.55 -9.84
N ASP A 34 -6.45 -6.82 -11.13
CA ASP A 34 -5.67 -6.18 -12.21
C ASP A 34 -5.81 -4.65 -12.21
N SER A 35 -7.01 -4.13 -11.91
CA SER A 35 -7.22 -2.69 -11.82
C SER A 35 -6.52 -2.08 -10.61
N ILE A 36 -6.40 -2.82 -9.51
CA ILE A 36 -5.70 -2.39 -8.31
C ILE A 36 -4.19 -2.38 -8.57
N LEU A 37 -3.65 -3.45 -9.16
CA LEU A 37 -2.23 -3.56 -9.51
C LEU A 37 -1.80 -2.50 -10.52
N LYS A 38 -2.65 -2.16 -11.48
CA LYS A 38 -2.38 -1.05 -12.40
C LYS A 38 -2.18 0.27 -11.67
N LYS A 39 -3.02 0.59 -10.67
CA LYS A 39 -2.85 1.80 -9.85
C LYS A 39 -1.54 1.78 -9.08
N ILE A 40 -1.18 0.65 -8.45
CA ILE A 40 0.12 0.51 -7.77
C ILE A 40 1.29 0.83 -8.72
N GLY A 41 1.25 0.32 -9.96
CA GLY A 41 2.29 0.60 -10.96
C GLY A 41 2.36 2.07 -11.40
N GLU A 42 1.20 2.73 -11.52
CA GLU A 42 1.08 4.16 -11.81
C GLU A 42 1.70 5.00 -10.70
N GLU A 43 1.23 4.83 -9.44
CA GLU A 43 1.72 5.60 -8.29
C GLU A 43 3.20 5.37 -7.99
N ALA A 44 3.69 4.15 -8.22
CA ALA A 44 5.11 3.85 -8.07
C ALA A 44 5.95 4.63 -9.09
N THR A 45 5.46 4.75 -10.33
CA THR A 45 6.14 5.53 -11.36
C THR A 45 6.09 7.03 -11.04
N GLU A 46 4.94 7.54 -10.60
CA GLU A 46 4.76 8.94 -10.22
C GLU A 46 5.61 9.31 -9.00
N THR A 47 5.71 8.42 -8.00
CA THR A 47 6.60 8.60 -6.83
C THR A 47 8.07 8.73 -7.27
N VAL A 48 8.52 7.89 -8.20
CA VAL A 48 9.90 7.95 -8.73
C VAL A 48 10.15 9.27 -9.47
N LEU A 49 9.18 9.73 -10.26
CA LEU A 49 9.27 11.00 -10.99
C LEU A 49 9.29 12.20 -10.04
N ALA A 50 8.37 12.24 -9.06
CA ALA A 50 8.33 13.28 -8.04
C ALA A 50 9.65 13.36 -7.25
N ALA A 51 10.24 12.20 -6.91
CA ALA A 51 11.54 12.13 -6.24
C ALA A 51 12.67 12.66 -7.11
N LYS A 52 12.67 12.30 -8.41
CA LYS A 52 13.67 12.78 -9.38
C LYS A 52 13.60 14.29 -9.55
N ASP A 53 12.40 14.86 -9.55
CA ASP A 53 12.19 16.30 -9.77
C ASP A 53 12.40 17.13 -8.49
N GLY A 54 12.57 16.48 -7.34
CA GLY A 54 12.87 17.14 -6.06
C GLY A 54 11.68 17.86 -5.44
N ASP A 55 10.45 17.60 -5.91
CA ASP A 55 9.24 18.20 -5.37
C ASP A 55 8.81 17.47 -4.09
N ARG A 56 9.17 18.06 -2.95
CA ARG A 56 8.85 17.50 -1.63
C ARG A 56 7.36 17.25 -1.43
N GLN A 57 6.49 18.15 -1.90
CA GLN A 57 5.05 17.99 -1.67
C GLN A 57 4.50 16.86 -2.52
N HIS A 58 4.95 16.80 -3.77
CA HIS A 58 4.55 15.75 -4.70
C HIS A 58 5.05 14.37 -4.24
N ILE A 59 6.29 14.27 -3.72
CA ILE A 59 6.82 13.03 -3.15
C ILE A 59 5.91 12.51 -2.02
N ILE A 60 5.52 13.38 -1.09
CA ILE A 60 4.64 12.99 0.03
C ILE A 60 3.28 12.53 -0.49
N TYR A 61 2.74 13.24 -1.47
CA TYR A 61 1.44 12.93 -2.07
C TYR A 61 1.46 11.56 -2.76
N GLU A 62 2.40 11.31 -3.67
CA GLU A 62 2.46 10.06 -4.42
C GLU A 62 2.87 8.87 -3.55
N THR A 63 3.73 9.10 -2.53
CA THR A 63 4.03 8.04 -1.57
C THR A 63 2.79 7.65 -0.76
N ALA A 64 1.96 8.62 -0.38
CA ALA A 64 0.72 8.34 0.32
C ALA A 64 -0.29 7.59 -0.58
N ASP A 65 -0.40 7.95 -1.85
CA ASP A 65 -1.30 7.26 -2.78
C ASP A 65 -0.81 5.83 -3.10
N LEU A 66 0.49 5.66 -3.29
CA LEU A 66 1.11 4.34 -3.41
C LEU A 66 0.82 3.46 -2.19
N TRP A 67 0.99 3.99 -0.98
CA TRP A 67 0.69 3.25 0.25
C TRP A 67 -0.80 2.93 0.36
N PHE A 68 -1.68 3.87 0.02
CA PHE A 68 -3.12 3.65 -0.01
C PHE A 68 -3.49 2.50 -0.96
N HIS A 69 -2.97 2.50 -2.18
CA HIS A 69 -3.23 1.44 -3.15
C HIS A 69 -2.62 0.09 -2.75
N CYS A 70 -1.48 0.07 -2.06
CA CYS A 70 -0.96 -1.13 -1.41
C CYS A 70 -1.93 -1.66 -0.35
N LEU A 71 -2.50 -0.81 0.51
CA LEU A 71 -3.49 -1.22 1.51
C LEU A 71 -4.76 -1.78 0.86
N VAL A 72 -5.23 -1.19 -0.24
CA VAL A 72 -6.37 -1.71 -1.02
C VAL A 72 -6.07 -3.13 -1.53
N MET A 73 -4.86 -3.36 -2.05
CA MET A 73 -4.41 -4.68 -2.51
C MET A 73 -4.31 -5.68 -1.36
N LEU A 74 -3.70 -5.32 -0.23
CA LEU A 74 -3.61 -6.19 0.95
C LEU A 74 -5.01 -6.61 1.42
N ALA A 75 -5.92 -5.64 1.56
CA ALA A 75 -7.31 -5.93 1.88
C ALA A 75 -7.94 -6.85 0.83
N ASN A 76 -7.79 -6.59 -0.48
CA ASN A 76 -8.31 -7.49 -1.54
C ASN A 76 -7.82 -8.94 -1.37
N GLN A 77 -6.60 -9.14 -0.86
CA GLN A 77 -5.99 -10.44 -0.62
C GLN A 77 -6.26 -11.02 0.78
N GLY A 78 -7.02 -10.32 1.62
CA GLY A 78 -7.32 -10.75 3.00
C GLY A 78 -6.13 -10.63 3.95
N ILE A 79 -5.18 -9.74 3.67
CA ILE A 79 -3.98 -9.52 4.48
C ILE A 79 -4.16 -8.22 5.28
N HIS A 80 -3.95 -8.27 6.60
CA HIS A 80 -4.00 -7.08 7.43
C HIS A 80 -2.65 -6.34 7.39
N PRO A 81 -2.60 -4.99 7.39
CA PRO A 81 -1.34 -4.25 7.34
C PRO A 81 -0.38 -4.57 8.49
N ASP A 82 -0.89 -5.00 9.63
CA ASP A 82 -0.08 -5.42 10.78
C ASP A 82 0.84 -6.60 10.43
N GLU A 83 0.45 -7.47 9.50
CA GLU A 83 1.31 -8.57 9.02
C GLU A 83 2.53 -8.03 8.27
N VAL A 84 2.35 -6.97 7.46
CA VAL A 84 3.45 -6.29 6.77
C VAL A 84 4.32 -5.52 7.77
N LEU A 85 3.71 -4.86 8.76
CA LEU A 85 4.46 -4.17 9.81
C LEU A 85 5.28 -5.14 10.67
N ALA A 86 4.75 -6.33 10.95
CA ALA A 86 5.49 -7.38 11.65
C ALA A 86 6.70 -7.86 10.83
N GLU A 87 6.56 -8.01 9.51
CA GLU A 87 7.68 -8.32 8.62
C GLU A 87 8.71 -7.19 8.57
N LEU A 88 8.28 -5.93 8.54
CA LEU A 88 9.21 -4.79 8.62
C LEU A 88 9.95 -4.74 9.96
N ALA A 89 9.28 -4.99 11.08
CA ALA A 89 9.91 -5.06 12.40
C ALA A 89 10.91 -6.22 12.49
N ARG A 90 10.60 -7.36 11.89
CA ARG A 90 11.54 -8.50 11.77
C ARG A 90 12.79 -8.09 10.99
N ARG A 91 12.65 -7.31 9.91
CA ARG A 91 13.78 -6.80 9.11
C ARG A 91 14.57 -5.71 9.82
N GLU A 92 13.94 -4.86 10.61
CA GLU A 92 14.66 -3.85 11.42
C GLU A 92 15.64 -4.51 12.41
N GLY A 93 15.24 -5.65 12.99
CA GLY A 93 16.06 -6.42 13.92
C GLY A 93 17.19 -7.24 13.28
N LEU A 94 17.24 -7.34 11.95
CA LEU A 94 18.32 -7.97 11.20
C LEU A 94 19.07 -6.86 10.48
N SER A 95 20.36 -6.64 10.76
CA SER A 95 21.07 -5.61 9.99
C SER A 95 20.97 -5.95 8.50
N GLY A 96 20.73 -4.97 7.63
CA GLY A 96 20.55 -5.20 6.19
C GLY A 96 21.75 -5.89 5.50
N LEU A 97 22.89 -5.97 6.19
CA LEU A 97 24.08 -6.73 5.80
C LEU A 97 23.94 -8.23 6.10
N GLU A 98 23.40 -8.60 7.27
CA GLU A 98 23.14 -9.99 7.66
C GLU A 98 22.05 -10.62 6.80
N GLU A 99 21.01 -9.86 6.47
CA GLU A 99 19.92 -10.34 5.60
C GLU A 99 20.39 -10.57 4.14
N LYS A 100 21.35 -9.75 3.66
CA LYS A 100 21.98 -9.95 2.35
C LYS A 100 22.93 -11.16 2.34
N ALA A 101 23.66 -11.37 3.43
CA ALA A 101 24.54 -12.54 3.58
C ALA A 101 23.76 -13.87 3.68
N ALA A 102 22.57 -13.87 4.30
CA ALA A 102 21.73 -15.07 4.42
C ALA A 102 21.00 -15.47 3.12
N ARG A 103 20.94 -14.59 2.12
CA ARG A 103 20.34 -14.85 0.79
C ARG A 103 21.38 -15.24 -0.27
N SER A 104 22.66 -15.31 0.10
CA SER A 104 23.80 -15.62 -0.79
C SER A 104 24.22 -17.08 -0.70
#